data_AF-A0AAW2LYK7-F1
#
_entry.id   AF-A0AAW2LYK7-F1
#
_cell.length_a   1.000
_cell.length_b   1.000
_cell.length_c   1.000
_cell.angle_alpha   90.00
_cell.angle_beta   90.00
_cell.angle_gamma   90.00
#
_symmetry.space_group_name_H-M   'P 1'
#
loop_
_entity.id
_entity.type
_entity.pdbx_description
1 polymer ?
#
loop_
_entity_poly.entity_id
_entity_poly.type
_entity_poly.pdbx_seq_one_letter_code
_entity_poly.pdbx_strand_id
1 'polypeptide(L)'
;MGDDDSSMIKFQYAENGSLVLSERYGTNDGYKFDVVKLNHPAEYITWISGHKSYNNSHLCSITFGTNHGEYGPFGRFNGHDKEFSFRLGENRQFGGFHGTADYNSVKSIGVYLKPITTLDYSLNKNITKEGECWEMLNGLHE
;
A
#
# COMPACT_ATOMS: atom_id res chain seq x y z
N MET A 1 -20.78 6.15 23.71
CA MET A 1 -21.26 5.29 22.61
C MET A 1 -21.55 6.21 21.44
N GLY A 2 -20.60 6.37 20.53
CA GLY A 2 -20.73 7.34 19.44
C GLY A 2 -19.52 7.23 18.53
N ASP A 3 -19.80 7.14 17.23
CA ASP A 3 -18.91 6.87 16.11
C ASP A 3 -18.43 5.41 16.05
N ASP A 4 -19.29 4.54 15.53
CA ASP A 4 -18.85 3.29 14.93
C ASP A 4 -18.01 3.70 13.70
N ASP A 5 -16.70 3.47 13.75
CA ASP A 5 -15.75 3.76 12.66
C ASP A 5 -16.02 2.81 11.49
N SER A 6 -17.13 3.06 10.81
CA SER A 6 -17.57 2.28 9.66
C SER A 6 -16.69 2.67 8.47
N SER A 7 -15.80 1.76 8.06
CA SER A 7 -14.89 1.98 6.94
C SER A 7 -15.15 0.98 5.83
N MET A 8 -15.00 1.42 4.58
CA MET A 8 -14.99 0.54 3.43
C MET A 8 -13.87 0.91 2.46
N ILE A 9 -13.43 -0.05 1.67
CA ILE A 9 -12.52 0.17 0.55
C ILE A 9 -12.95 -0.67 -0.67
N LYS A 10 -12.77 -0.10 -1.87
CA LYS A 10 -12.99 -0.76 -3.16
C LYS A 10 -11.84 -0.40 -4.09
N PHE A 11 -11.50 -1.34 -4.96
CA PHE A 11 -10.44 -1.17 -5.94
C PHE A 11 -10.99 -1.36 -7.35
N GLN A 12 -10.64 -0.46 -8.25
CA GLN A 12 -10.78 -0.68 -9.69
C GLN A 12 -9.40 -0.96 -10.27
N TYR A 13 -9.27 -2.03 -11.04
CA TYR A 13 -7.99 -2.46 -11.61
C TYR A 13 -8.18 -3.02 -13.01
N ALA A 14 -7.09 -3.03 -13.79
CA ALA A 14 -7.08 -3.62 -15.12
C ALA A 14 -6.82 -5.13 -15.02
N GLU A 15 -7.69 -5.94 -15.60
CA GLU A 15 -7.57 -7.38 -15.72
C GLU A 15 -7.91 -7.78 -17.17
N ASN A 16 -7.00 -8.48 -17.84
CA ASN A 16 -7.18 -8.93 -19.24
C ASN A 16 -7.62 -7.82 -20.21
N GLY A 17 -7.07 -6.61 -20.05
CA GLY A 17 -7.40 -5.44 -20.89
C GLY A 17 -8.73 -4.74 -20.56
N SER A 18 -9.46 -5.20 -19.55
CA SER A 18 -10.72 -4.60 -19.09
C SER A 18 -10.58 -4.02 -17.68
N LEU A 19 -11.39 -3.01 -17.36
CA LEU A 19 -11.48 -2.47 -16.00
C LEU A 19 -12.47 -3.30 -15.18
N VAL A 20 -11.98 -3.89 -14.10
CA VAL A 20 -12.76 -4.69 -13.15
C VAL A 20 -12.85 -3.95 -11.83
N LEU A 21 -14.00 -4.04 -11.17
CA LEU A 21 -14.22 -3.50 -9.83
C LEU A 21 -14.23 -4.65 -8.83
N SER A 22 -13.48 -4.51 -7.74
CA SER A 22 -13.48 -5.47 -6.65
C SER A 22 -14.84 -5.49 -5.92
N GLU A 23 -15.04 -6.55 -5.15
CA GLU A 23 -16.00 -6.53 -4.06
C GLU A 23 -15.72 -5.36 -3.10
N ARG A 24 -16.75 -5.02 -2.32
CA ARG A 24 -16.61 -4.06 -1.24
C ARG A 24 -16.05 -4.76 -0.01
N TYR A 25 -15.01 -4.17 0.57
CA TYR A 25 -14.43 -4.64 1.83
C TYR A 25 -14.77 -3.65 2.93
N GLY A 26 -15.53 -4.08 3.95
CA GLY A 26 -15.98 -3.24 5.07
C GLY A 26 -17.49 -2.98 5.04
N THR A 27 -17.92 -1.87 5.65
CA THR A 27 -19.35 -1.53 5.77
C THR A 27 -20.07 -1.40 4.43
N ASN A 28 -21.34 -1.80 4.38
CA ASN A 28 -22.21 -1.54 3.22
C ASN A 28 -22.94 -0.20 3.28
N ASP A 29 -22.98 0.42 4.46
CA ASP A 29 -23.81 1.59 4.77
C ASP A 29 -23.03 2.91 4.69
N GLY A 30 -21.83 2.90 4.10
CA GLY A 30 -21.00 4.10 3.97
C GLY A 30 -21.56 5.09 2.94
N TYR A 31 -21.78 6.34 3.35
CA TYR A 31 -22.35 7.41 2.51
C TYR A 31 -21.31 8.42 1.97
N LYS A 32 -20.07 8.36 2.45
CA LYS A 32 -18.96 9.24 2.03
C LYS A 32 -17.85 8.40 1.43
N PHE A 33 -17.42 8.77 0.23
CA PHE A 33 -16.34 8.10 -0.47
C PHE A 33 -15.41 9.14 -1.11
N ASP A 34 -14.12 8.96 -0.89
CA ASP A 34 -13.08 9.64 -1.65
C ASP A 34 -12.59 8.67 -2.74
N VAL A 35 -12.26 9.23 -3.91
CA VAL A 35 -11.76 8.43 -5.05
C VAL A 35 -10.36 8.90 -5.39
N VAL A 36 -9.42 7.97 -5.32
CA VAL A 36 -8.06 8.16 -5.82
C VAL A 36 -7.98 7.56 -7.22
N LYS A 37 -7.68 8.39 -8.21
CA LYS A 37 -7.42 7.95 -9.58
C LYS A 37 -5.98 8.28 -9.94
N LEU A 38 -5.16 7.25 -10.06
CA LEU A 38 -3.78 7.43 -10.50
C LEU A 38 -3.72 7.75 -11.99
N ASN A 39 -2.87 8.69 -12.38
CA ASN A 39 -2.56 8.96 -13.78
C ASN A 39 -1.65 7.86 -14.37
N HIS A 40 -2.18 6.65 -14.52
CA HIS A 40 -1.44 5.50 -15.05
C HIS A 40 -1.08 5.70 -16.55
N PRO A 41 0.15 5.36 -17.00
CA PRO A 41 1.24 4.76 -16.22
C PRO A 41 2.19 5.80 -15.59
N ALA A 42 1.99 7.11 -15.78
CA ALA A 42 2.91 8.11 -15.25
C ALA A 42 2.98 8.12 -13.70
N GLU A 43 1.85 7.86 -13.05
CA GLU A 43 1.71 7.83 -11.59
C GLU A 43 1.54 6.40 -11.06
N TYR A 44 2.25 6.08 -9.98
CA TYR A 44 2.25 4.78 -9.33
C TYR A 44 2.53 4.90 -7.83
N ILE A 45 2.04 3.93 -7.07
CA ILE A 45 2.18 3.90 -5.61
C ILE A 45 3.64 3.56 -5.26
N THR A 46 4.25 4.37 -4.40
CA THR A 46 5.62 4.23 -3.88
C THR A 46 5.65 3.94 -2.39
N TRP A 47 4.57 4.22 -1.67
CA TRP A 47 4.42 3.85 -0.27
C TRP A 47 2.95 3.90 0.18
N ILE A 48 2.68 3.25 1.31
CA ILE A 48 1.44 3.47 2.07
C ILE A 48 1.78 3.78 3.53
N SER A 49 0.94 4.57 4.19
CA SER A 49 0.97 4.73 5.63
C SER A 49 -0.44 4.79 6.18
N GLY A 50 -0.58 4.76 7.50
CA GLY A 50 -1.88 4.85 8.13
C GLY A 50 -1.82 4.58 9.61
N HIS A 51 -2.99 4.47 10.20
CA HIS A 51 -3.15 4.21 11.63
C HIS A 51 -4.09 3.04 11.85
N LYS A 52 -3.75 2.23 12.85
CA LYS A 52 -4.57 1.13 13.33
C LYS A 52 -5.05 1.47 14.74
N SER A 53 -6.35 1.29 14.99
CA SER A 53 -6.94 1.57 16.30
C SER A 53 -6.24 0.76 17.38
N TYR A 54 -5.86 1.42 18.46
CA TYR A 54 -5.34 0.72 19.63
C TYR A 54 -6.38 -0.22 20.25
N ASN A 55 -7.65 0.20 20.27
CA ASN A 55 -8.72 -0.46 21.01
C ASN A 55 -9.28 -1.68 20.29
N ASN A 56 -9.65 -1.53 19.01
CA ASN A 56 -10.34 -2.57 18.25
C ASN A 56 -9.48 -3.14 17.10
N SER A 57 -8.26 -2.62 16.90
CA SER A 57 -7.37 -3.08 15.84
C SER A 57 -7.93 -2.89 14.41
N HIS A 58 -8.87 -1.97 14.19
CA HIS A 58 -9.36 -1.65 12.83
C HIS A 58 -8.44 -0.64 12.15
N LEU A 59 -8.51 -0.55 10.82
CA LEU A 59 -7.82 0.47 10.05
C LEU A 59 -8.54 1.81 10.22
N CYS A 60 -7.91 2.74 10.93
CA CYS A 60 -8.43 4.07 11.24
C CYS A 60 -8.21 5.05 10.09
N SER A 61 -7.01 5.01 9.52
CA SER A 61 -6.66 5.86 8.38
C SER A 61 -5.69 5.21 7.42
N ILE A 62 -5.69 5.69 6.19
CA ILE A 62 -4.73 5.31 5.15
C ILE A 62 -4.34 6.50 4.28
N THR A 63 -3.05 6.59 3.96
CA THR A 63 -2.48 7.52 2.99
C THR A 63 -1.76 6.72 1.91
N PHE A 64 -2.00 7.07 0.65
CA PHE A 64 -1.31 6.48 -0.49
C PHE A 64 -0.28 7.47 -1.02
N GLY A 65 0.99 7.10 -0.91
CA GLY A 65 2.08 7.83 -1.53
C GLY A 65 2.34 7.40 -2.96
N THR A 66 2.54 8.37 -3.84
CA THR A 66 2.90 8.14 -5.24
C THR A 66 4.22 8.83 -5.58
N ASN A 67 4.73 8.58 -6.78
CA ASN A 67 5.85 9.34 -7.34
C ASN A 67 5.49 10.80 -7.69
N HIS A 68 4.22 11.20 -7.58
CA HIS A 68 3.73 12.56 -7.85
C HIS A 68 3.22 13.30 -6.61
N GLY A 69 3.10 12.63 -5.46
CA GLY A 69 2.60 13.23 -4.24
C GLY A 69 1.96 12.20 -3.32
N GLU A 70 0.89 12.59 -2.63
CA GLU A 70 0.15 11.72 -1.73
C GLU A 70 -1.36 11.99 -1.78
N TYR A 71 -2.13 10.96 -1.46
CA TYR A 71 -3.58 11.01 -1.31
C TYR A 71 -3.97 10.55 0.08
N GLY A 72 -4.73 11.39 0.79
CA GLY A 72 -5.16 11.15 2.16
C GLY A 72 -4.54 12.14 3.15
N PRO A 73 -4.52 11.82 4.46
CA PRO A 73 -5.06 10.60 5.04
C PRO A 73 -6.58 10.50 4.86
N PHE A 74 -7.05 9.32 4.45
CA PHE A 74 -8.48 8.98 4.45
C PHE A 74 -8.83 8.31 5.76
N GLY A 75 -9.92 8.74 6.40
CA GLY A 75 -10.32 8.29 7.74
C GLY A 75 -9.87 9.24 8.84
N ARG A 76 -9.97 8.80 10.09
CA ARG A 76 -9.64 9.60 11.28
C ARG A 76 -8.86 8.74 12.25
N PHE A 77 -7.88 9.33 12.92
CA PHE A 77 -7.09 8.67 13.94
C PHE A 77 -6.86 9.64 15.10
N ASN A 78 -6.52 9.10 16.26
CA ASN A 78 -6.15 9.87 17.44
C ASN A 78 -4.70 9.55 17.87
N GLY A 79 -4.16 10.32 18.82
CA GLY A 79 -2.77 10.19 19.25
C GLY A 79 -2.40 8.86 19.94
N HIS A 80 -3.37 8.02 20.29
CA HIS A 80 -3.12 6.68 20.84
C HIS A 80 -3.13 5.57 19.78
N ASP A 81 -3.59 5.87 18.55
CA ASP A 81 -3.63 4.87 17.49
C ASP A 81 -2.22 4.55 16.98
N LYS A 82 -2.01 3.31 16.55
CA LYS A 82 -0.70 2.83 16.13
C LYS A 82 -0.45 3.17 14.66
N GLU A 83 0.53 4.02 14.41
CA GLU A 83 1.00 4.33 13.06
C GLU A 83 1.68 3.10 12.42
N PHE A 84 1.52 2.97 11.10
CA PHE A 84 2.31 2.09 10.25
C PHE A 84 2.71 2.80 8.96
N SER A 85 3.84 2.38 8.39
CA SER A 85 4.27 2.81 7.05
C SER A 85 4.97 1.65 6.35
N PHE A 86 4.74 1.53 5.04
CA PHE A 86 5.40 0.60 4.17
C PHE A 86 5.91 1.31 2.91
N ARG A 87 7.23 1.29 2.70
CA ARG A 87 7.89 1.90 1.54
C ARG A 87 8.15 0.84 0.47
N LEU A 88 7.61 1.07 -0.72
CA LEU A 88 7.75 0.19 -1.90
C LEU A 88 8.97 0.54 -2.75
N GLY A 89 9.48 1.77 -2.62
CA GLY A 89 10.52 2.33 -3.47
C GLY A 89 9.98 2.84 -4.81
N GLU A 90 10.87 3.31 -5.67
CA GLU A 90 10.51 3.97 -6.95
C GLU A 90 10.46 3.01 -8.14
N ASN A 91 10.78 1.73 -7.93
CA ASN A 91 10.90 0.70 -8.98
C ASN A 91 9.56 0.15 -9.49
N ARG A 92 8.44 0.89 -9.32
CA ARG A 92 7.09 0.51 -9.78
C ARG A 92 6.65 -0.90 -9.37
N GLN A 93 7.06 -1.32 -8.18
CA GLN A 93 6.85 -2.70 -7.70
C GLN A 93 5.46 -2.96 -7.15
N PHE A 94 4.56 -1.97 -7.10
CA PHE A 94 3.21 -2.18 -6.59
C PHE A 94 2.46 -3.27 -7.39
N GLY A 95 2.07 -4.34 -6.72
CA GLY A 95 1.41 -5.51 -7.29
C GLY A 95 -0.06 -5.65 -6.96
N GLY A 96 -0.56 -4.95 -5.94
CA GLY A 96 -1.94 -5.03 -5.49
C GLY A 96 -2.04 -4.92 -3.97
N PHE A 97 -3.26 -4.99 -3.45
CA PHE A 97 -3.53 -5.00 -2.01
C PHE A 97 -4.04 -6.36 -1.56
N HIS A 98 -3.80 -6.67 -0.29
CA HIS A 98 -4.51 -7.71 0.44
C HIS A 98 -4.92 -7.16 1.81
N GLY A 99 -5.81 -7.86 2.50
CA GLY A 99 -6.28 -7.41 3.80
C GLY A 99 -7.43 -8.24 4.32
N THR A 100 -8.00 -7.77 5.43
CA THR A 100 -9.19 -8.36 6.04
C THR A 100 -10.19 -7.26 6.36
N ALA A 101 -11.47 -7.60 6.24
CA ALA A 101 -12.58 -6.73 6.59
C ALA A 101 -13.72 -7.58 7.18
N ASP A 102 -14.57 -6.96 7.98
CA ASP A 102 -15.84 -7.53 8.41
C ASP A 102 -17.02 -6.67 7.94
N TYR A 103 -18.22 -7.00 8.41
CA TYR A 103 -19.44 -6.27 8.05
C TYR A 103 -19.40 -4.78 8.42
N ASN A 104 -18.56 -4.39 9.39
CA ASN A 104 -18.52 -3.01 9.90
C ASN A 104 -17.34 -2.21 9.33
N SER A 105 -16.21 -2.86 9.05
CA SER A 105 -14.94 -2.14 8.92
C SER A 105 -13.83 -2.91 8.21
N VAL A 106 -12.88 -2.18 7.65
CA VAL A 106 -11.58 -2.69 7.22
C VAL A 106 -10.70 -2.92 8.47
N LYS A 107 -10.15 -4.13 8.63
CA LYS A 107 -9.33 -4.51 9.78
C LYS A 107 -7.84 -4.36 9.52
N SER A 108 -7.41 -4.78 8.34
CA SER A 108 -6.00 -4.79 7.96
C SER A 108 -5.84 -4.55 6.48
N ILE A 109 -4.68 -4.01 6.12
CA ILE A 109 -4.26 -3.85 4.74
C ILE A 109 -2.76 -4.15 4.63
N GLY A 110 -2.39 -4.79 3.54
CA GLY A 110 -1.02 -5.05 3.13
C GLY A 110 -0.89 -4.92 1.62
N VAL A 111 0.34 -5.02 1.13
CA VAL A 111 0.68 -4.74 -0.28
C VAL A 111 1.41 -5.94 -0.87
N TYR A 112 0.97 -6.37 -2.05
CA TYR A 112 1.73 -7.28 -2.89
C TYR A 112 2.79 -6.52 -3.67
N LEU A 113 3.99 -7.11 -3.78
CA LEU A 113 5.08 -6.61 -4.60
C LEU A 113 5.25 -7.47 -5.85
N LYS A 114 5.43 -6.82 -7.00
CA LYS A 114 5.97 -7.45 -8.20
C LYS A 114 7.49 -7.57 -8.03
N PRO A 115 8.07 -8.73 -8.37
CA PRO A 115 9.52 -8.88 -8.42
C PRO A 115 10.15 -7.82 -9.31
N ILE A 116 11.32 -7.33 -8.92
CA ILE A 116 12.16 -6.54 -9.81
C ILE A 116 12.67 -7.51 -10.88
N THR A 117 12.04 -7.51 -12.05
CA THR A 117 12.42 -8.41 -13.15
C THR A 117 13.58 -7.87 -13.97
N THR A 118 13.92 -6.59 -13.81
CA THR A 118 15.11 -5.98 -14.38
C THR A 118 16.06 -5.59 -13.26
N LEU A 119 17.19 -6.27 -13.15
CA LEU A 119 18.38 -5.66 -12.56
C LEU A 119 18.75 -4.47 -13.46
N ASP A 120 18.01 -3.37 -13.39
CA ASP A 120 18.37 -2.16 -14.11
C ASP A 120 19.61 -1.61 -13.43
N TYR A 121 20.74 -2.00 -13.98
CA TYR A 121 22.10 -1.57 -13.70
C TYR A 121 22.18 -0.02 -13.66
N SER A 122 21.81 0.59 -12.54
CA SER A 122 22.35 1.89 -12.16
C SER A 122 23.75 1.76 -11.53
N LEU A 123 24.31 0.55 -11.50
CA LEU A 123 25.74 0.25 -11.39
C LEU A 123 26.49 0.60 -12.70
N ASN A 124 26.20 1.77 -13.27
CA ASN A 124 27.07 2.44 -14.25
C ASN A 124 27.41 3.87 -13.76
N LYS A 125 27.52 4.05 -12.45
CA LYS A 125 28.25 5.17 -11.85
C LYS A 125 29.45 4.63 -11.07
N ASN A 126 30.59 4.61 -11.78
CA ASN A 126 31.95 4.67 -11.24
C ASN A 126 32.25 3.73 -10.05
N ILE A 127 32.43 2.44 -10.32
CA ILE A 127 33.34 1.65 -9.49
C ILE A 127 34.76 2.00 -9.92
N THR A 128 35.29 3.10 -9.38
CA THR A 128 36.71 3.10 -9.04
C THR A 128 36.90 2.01 -8.00
N LYS A 129 37.73 1.02 -8.34
CA LYS A 129 38.21 0.00 -7.40
C LYS A 129 38.65 0.68 -6.10
N GLU A 130 38.07 0.27 -4.98
CA GLU A 130 38.76 -0.19 -3.77
C GLU A 130 37.75 -0.36 -2.63
N GLY A 131 37.77 -1.53 -1.98
CA GLY A 131 37.14 -1.75 -0.67
C GLY A 131 35.82 -2.52 -0.65
N GLU A 132 35.94 -3.85 -0.54
CA GLU A 132 35.02 -4.81 0.08
C GLU A 132 33.50 -4.65 -0.15
N CYS A 133 32.97 -5.39 -1.12
CA CYS A 133 31.53 -5.63 -1.26
C CYS A 133 31.21 -7.03 -0.74
N TRP A 134 30.36 -7.11 0.29
CA TRP A 134 29.82 -8.37 0.78
C TRP A 134 28.63 -8.76 -0.11
N GLU A 135 28.78 -9.80 -0.94
CA GLU A 135 27.65 -10.39 -1.66
C GLU A 135 26.85 -11.30 -0.70
N MET A 136 25.52 -11.13 -0.64
CA MET A 136 24.64 -12.08 0.04
C MET A 136 24.63 -13.40 -0.74
N LEU A 137 25.41 -14.37 -0.27
CA LEU A 137 25.27 -15.75 -0.71
C LEU A 137 23.89 -16.27 -0.27
N ASN A 138 23.06 -16.63 -1.26
CA ASN A 138 21.86 -17.42 -1.05
C ASN A 138 22.27 -18.79 -0.46
N GLY A 139 22.24 -18.90 0.87
CA GLY A 139 22.35 -20.16 1.57
C GLY A 139 21.02 -20.91 1.51
N LEU A 140 20.79 -21.63 0.41
CA LEU A 140 20.03 -22.87 0.49
C LEU A 140 20.98 -23.92 1.07
N HIS A 141 20.72 -24.38 2.28
CA HIS A 141 21.18 -25.68 2.74
C HIS A 141 19.95 -26.45 3.20
N GLU A 142 19.91 -27.70 2.74
CA GLU A 142 18.88 -28.73 2.83
C GLU A 142 18.29 -28.95 4.24
#